data_AF-A0A6I1HR12-F1
#
_entry.id   AF-A0A6I1HR12-F1
#
_cell.length_a   1.000
_cell.length_b   1.000
_cell.length_c   1.000
_cell.angle_alpha   90.00
_cell.angle_beta   90.00
_cell.angle_gamma   90.00
#
_symmetry.space_group_name_H-M   'P 1'
#
loop_
_entity.id
_entity.type
_entity.pdbx_description
1 polymer ?
#
loop_
_entity_poly.entity_id
_entity_poly.type
_entity_poly.pdbx_seq_one_letter_code
_entity_poly.pdbx_strand_id
1 'polypeptide(L)'
;MIHLLMLIVIAACLLCIIFSSWNPRKRAIDAGEPGASLWRHIQLCISSAKVRKPPCLTEQIAVAPKVPSASENIPQLKQVAVEAQPAQVPSRAKKKSKRGPRGEAGDVDEIQFSYPKRDGLGYVTRKVSVWAVDADYMEGYCHARQGKRTFSLRRIRGKVTSLRTGEVQRIGRWASAMRLLPNNRIVTDGASHRSVGINVYPMGRTNQKQWQTAAYFVGFRDTKRCVLESMARAAGWQVRGGFSGSLDILIAGPLAGNVQLSKAESMGIDVISESDFIRRIAEG
;
A
#
# COMPACT_ATOMS: atom_id res chain seq x y z
N MET A 1 11.06 54.46 -20.53
CA MET A 1 11.94 54.26 -19.35
C MET A 1 11.38 53.26 -18.32
N ILE A 2 10.11 53.34 -17.93
CA ILE A 2 9.51 52.45 -16.90
C ILE A 2 9.56 50.96 -17.30
N HIS A 3 9.27 50.62 -18.56
CA HIS A 3 9.34 49.23 -19.03
C HIS A 3 10.76 48.64 -19.01
N LEU A 4 11.79 49.46 -19.23
CA LEU A 4 13.18 49.02 -19.17
C LEU A 4 13.60 48.70 -17.74
N LEU A 5 13.20 49.54 -16.77
CA LEU A 5 13.44 49.29 -15.35
C LEU A 5 12.72 48.02 -14.87
N MET A 6 11.48 47.79 -15.30
CA MET A 6 10.75 46.57 -14.96
C MET A 6 11.42 45.31 -15.50
N LEU A 7 11.93 45.33 -16.74
CA LEU A 7 12.66 44.20 -17.31
C LEU A 7 13.96 43.90 -16.57
N ILE A 8 14.69 44.94 -16.13
CA ILE A 8 15.92 44.79 -15.34
C ILE A 8 15.62 44.14 -13.98
N VAL A 9 14.55 44.58 -13.29
CA VAL A 9 14.15 43.99 -12.00
C VAL A 9 13.73 42.53 -12.16
N ILE A 10 12.96 42.20 -13.20
CA ILE A 10 12.57 40.82 -13.49
C ILE A 10 13.80 39.95 -13.78
N ALA A 11 14.74 40.44 -14.60
CA ALA A 11 15.98 39.73 -14.90
C ALA A 11 16.83 39.50 -13.64
N ALA A 12 16.94 40.49 -12.76
CA ALA A 12 17.64 40.37 -11.48
C ALA A 12 16.97 39.34 -10.56
N CYS A 13 15.63 39.34 -10.46
CA CYS A 13 14.89 38.35 -9.68
C CYS A 13 15.11 36.92 -10.21
N LEU A 14 15.08 36.73 -11.53
CA LEU A 14 15.33 35.42 -12.15
C LEU A 14 16.78 34.95 -11.90
N LEU A 15 17.75 35.85 -11.99
CA LEU A 15 19.15 35.58 -11.65
C LEU A 15 19.31 35.17 -10.18
N CYS A 16 18.66 35.87 -9.25
CA CYS A 16 18.70 35.51 -7.83
C CYS A 16 18.11 34.12 -7.56
N ILE A 17 17.04 33.73 -8.25
CA ILE A 17 16.44 32.39 -8.14
C ILE A 17 17.41 31.33 -8.67
N ILE A 18 18.03 31.58 -9.83
CA ILE A 18 19.00 30.66 -10.44
C ILE A 18 20.22 30.48 -9.53
N PHE A 19 20.82 31.57 -9.04
CA PHE A 19 21.97 31.50 -8.14
C PHE A 19 21.66 30.86 -6.80
N SER A 20 20.49 31.12 -6.22
CA SER A 20 20.03 30.47 -4.98
C SER A 20 19.82 28.96 -5.16
N SER A 21 19.45 28.51 -6.37
CA SER A 21 19.29 27.09 -6.68
C SER A 21 20.61 26.37 -6.99
N TRP A 22 21.64 27.10 -7.43
CA TRP A 22 22.90 26.50 -7.88
C TRP A 22 23.87 26.21 -6.71
N ASN A 23 23.89 27.07 -5.69
CA ASN A 23 24.79 26.94 -4.54
C ASN A 23 24.59 25.65 -3.71
N PRO A 24 23.35 25.19 -3.39
CA PRO A 24 23.16 23.92 -2.69
C PRO A 24 23.49 22.70 -3.57
N ARG A 25 23.35 22.82 -4.89
CA ARG A 25 23.62 21.75 -5.85
C ARG A 25 25.11 21.42 -5.95
N LYS A 26 25.97 22.44 -5.88
CA LYS A 26 27.44 22.26 -5.85
C LYS A 26 27.89 21.55 -4.56
N ARG A 27 27.35 21.95 -3.40
CA ARG A 27 27.61 21.28 -2.12
C ARG A 27 27.17 19.81 -2.09
N ALA A 28 26.07 19.47 -2.74
CA ALA A 28 25.58 18.09 -2.80
C ALA A 28 26.42 17.19 -3.74
N ILE A 29 26.98 17.75 -4.82
CA ILE A 29 27.89 17.03 -5.73
C ILE A 29 29.25 16.81 -5.04
N ASP A 30 29.78 17.84 -4.37
CA ASP A 30 31.06 17.74 -3.65
C ASP A 30 30.99 16.77 -2.45
N ALA A 31 29.78 16.53 -1.90
CA ALA A 31 29.53 15.56 -0.83
C ALA A 31 29.36 14.10 -1.31
N GLY A 32 29.46 13.84 -2.62
CA GLY A 32 29.42 12.48 -3.17
C GLY A 32 28.05 11.80 -3.12
N GLU A 33 26.94 12.54 -2.96
CA GLU A 33 25.60 11.96 -2.95
C GLU A 33 25.08 11.71 -4.38
N PRO A 34 24.88 10.44 -4.80
CA PRO A 34 24.37 10.14 -6.13
C PRO A 34 22.88 10.49 -6.23
N GLY A 35 22.58 11.60 -6.92
CA GLY A 35 21.29 11.78 -7.61
C GLY A 35 20.09 12.17 -6.72
N ALA A 36 20.17 13.29 -6.00
CA ALA A 36 18.97 13.93 -5.47
C ALA A 36 18.22 14.67 -6.61
N SER A 37 17.19 14.03 -7.16
CA SER A 37 16.30 14.68 -8.13
C SER A 37 15.72 15.99 -7.57
N LEU A 38 15.63 17.02 -8.41
CA LEU A 38 15.07 18.35 -8.12
C LEU A 38 13.76 18.28 -7.32
N TRP A 39 12.96 17.25 -7.59
CA TRP A 39 11.67 16.97 -6.97
C TRP A 39 11.74 16.70 -5.46
N ARG A 40 12.80 16.02 -4.99
CA ARG A 40 13.00 15.75 -3.55
C ARG A 40 13.25 17.04 -2.76
N HIS A 41 14.02 17.97 -3.32
CA HIS A 41 14.30 19.25 -2.68
C HIS A 41 13.07 20.17 -2.66
N ILE A 42 12.29 20.19 -3.74
CA ILE A 42 11.04 20.97 -3.78
C ILE A 42 10.05 20.45 -2.72
N GLN A 43 9.90 19.13 -2.55
CA GLN A 43 9.05 18.57 -1.49
C GLN A 43 9.52 18.95 -0.08
N LEU A 44 10.84 18.96 0.16
CA LEU A 44 11.41 19.36 1.46
C LEU A 44 11.11 20.83 1.77
N CYS A 45 11.31 21.74 0.81
CA CYS A 45 11.01 23.16 1.00
C CYS A 45 9.52 23.43 1.27
N ILE A 46 8.61 22.72 0.58
CA ILE A 46 7.16 22.82 0.80
C ILE A 46 6.77 22.29 2.19
N SER A 47 7.44 21.24 2.67
CA SER A 47 7.16 20.65 3.99
C SER A 47 7.63 21.54 5.15
N SER A 48 8.77 22.25 5.00
CA SER A 48 9.30 23.15 6.04
C SER A 48 8.52 24.46 6.18
N ALA A 49 7.81 24.90 5.13
CA ALA A 49 7.01 26.13 5.16
C ALA A 49 5.72 25.99 5.99
N LYS A 50 5.22 24.77 6.22
CA LYS A 50 4.00 24.51 7.01
C LYS A 50 4.18 24.56 8.53
N VAL A 51 5.40 24.71 9.04
CA VAL A 51 5.71 24.57 10.48
C VAL A 51 5.94 25.91 11.20
N ARG A 52 5.78 27.06 10.54
CA ARG A 52 5.87 28.37 11.24
C ARG A 52 4.53 29.10 11.21
N LYS A 53 3.74 28.92 12.28
CA LYS A 53 2.82 29.97 12.79
C LYS A 53 3.35 30.45 14.15
N PRO A 54 3.42 31.77 14.39
CA PRO A 54 3.92 32.35 15.64
C PRO A 54 2.85 32.30 16.76
N PRO A 55 3.25 32.44 18.05
CA PRO A 55 2.36 32.35 19.20
C PRO A 55 1.81 33.73 19.63
N CYS A 56 0.52 33.79 19.99
CA CYS A 56 -0.16 34.82 20.81
C CYS A 56 -1.66 34.51 20.78
N LEU A 57 -2.53 34.78 21.75
CA LEU A 57 -2.47 35.21 23.15
C LEU A 57 -3.92 34.98 23.67
N THR A 58 -4.08 34.72 24.95
CA THR A 58 -5.35 34.55 25.68
C THR A 58 -6.23 35.81 25.66
N GLU A 59 -7.54 35.68 25.43
CA GLU A 59 -8.57 36.48 26.12
C GLU A 59 -9.97 35.85 26.01
N GLN A 60 -10.73 35.95 27.11
CA GLN A 60 -12.10 35.47 27.30
C GLN A 60 -13.13 36.49 26.74
N ILE A 61 -14.36 36.04 26.46
CA ILE A 61 -15.65 36.61 26.96
C ILE A 61 -16.85 36.07 26.13
N ALA A 62 -17.72 35.36 26.87
CA ALA A 62 -19.18 35.28 26.91
C ALA A 62 -20.15 35.59 25.73
N VAL A 63 -21.30 34.88 25.83
CA VAL A 63 -22.70 35.22 25.44
C VAL A 63 -23.21 34.81 24.03
N ALA A 64 -24.25 33.96 24.03
CA ALA A 64 -25.22 33.71 22.95
C ALA A 64 -26.38 34.73 23.03
N PRO A 65 -27.20 35.06 21.98
CA PRO A 65 -28.20 34.11 21.44
C PRO A 65 -28.76 34.36 20.00
N LYS A 66 -29.69 33.45 19.61
CA LYS A 66 -30.92 33.60 18.76
C LYS A 66 -30.87 33.52 17.20
N VAL A 67 -31.32 32.36 16.65
CA VAL A 67 -32.59 32.05 15.87
C VAL A 67 -33.00 32.98 14.69
N PRO A 68 -33.84 32.62 13.67
CA PRO A 68 -34.26 31.34 13.00
C PRO A 68 -34.14 31.38 11.44
N SER A 69 -34.56 30.28 10.78
CA SER A 69 -35.27 30.20 9.47
C SER A 69 -34.60 29.20 8.54
N ALA A 70 -35.24 28.48 7.63
CA ALA A 70 -36.62 28.08 7.29
C ALA A 70 -36.45 27.28 5.96
N SER A 71 -37.52 26.64 5.51
CA SER A 71 -37.73 26.12 4.15
C SER A 71 -37.11 24.74 3.87
N GLU A 72 -37.90 23.67 3.86
CA GLU A 72 -38.82 23.25 2.78
C GLU A 72 -38.14 23.18 1.40
N ASN A 73 -37.92 21.96 0.91
CA ASN A 73 -38.71 21.43 -0.22
C ASN A 73 -38.28 20.00 -0.57
N ILE A 74 -39.23 19.09 -0.41
CA ILE A 74 -39.28 17.78 -1.04
C ILE A 74 -39.97 17.98 -2.41
N PRO A 75 -39.52 17.27 -3.46
CA PRO A 75 -40.53 16.57 -4.26
C PRO A 75 -40.23 15.09 -4.52
N GLN A 76 -41.31 14.33 -4.33
CA GLN A 76 -41.65 12.96 -4.73
C GLN A 76 -41.38 12.65 -6.21
N LEU A 77 -40.84 11.46 -6.54
CA LEU A 77 -41.52 10.18 -6.76
C LEU A 77 -42.40 10.14 -8.02
N LYS A 78 -41.92 9.44 -9.06
CA LYS A 78 -42.76 8.90 -10.13
C LYS A 78 -42.05 7.73 -10.82
N GLN A 79 -42.42 6.49 -10.47
CA GLN A 79 -42.29 5.36 -11.40
C GLN A 79 -43.52 4.44 -11.26
N VAL A 80 -44.12 4.22 -12.42
CA VAL A 80 -45.35 3.49 -12.70
C VAL A 80 -45.03 2.00 -12.89
N ALA A 81 -46.06 1.20 -12.61
CA ALA A 81 -46.06 -0.23 -12.42
C ALA A 81 -45.86 -1.11 -13.67
N VAL A 82 -45.56 -2.36 -13.32
CA VAL A 82 -45.40 -3.64 -14.02
C VAL A 82 -46.60 -4.05 -14.89
N GLU A 83 -46.35 -4.71 -16.03
CA GLU A 83 -47.19 -5.85 -16.50
C GLU A 83 -46.41 -6.83 -17.39
N ALA A 84 -46.89 -8.07 -17.46
CA ALA A 84 -46.15 -9.32 -17.61
C ALA A 84 -46.16 -9.97 -19.03
N GLN A 85 -45.32 -11.00 -19.16
CA GLN A 85 -45.16 -12.04 -20.22
C GLN A 85 -46.46 -12.86 -20.48
N PRO A 86 -46.59 -13.84 -21.45
CA PRO A 86 -45.56 -14.72 -22.08
C PRO A 86 -45.80 -15.23 -23.53
N ALA A 87 -44.85 -16.00 -24.11
CA ALA A 87 -45.06 -17.23 -24.91
C ALA A 87 -43.76 -17.79 -25.57
N GLN A 88 -43.75 -19.08 -25.89
CA GLN A 88 -42.62 -20.01 -26.03
C GLN A 88 -42.47 -20.65 -27.45
N VAL A 89 -41.20 -20.90 -27.89
CA VAL A 89 -40.62 -22.16 -28.49
C VAL A 89 -41.01 -22.55 -29.96
N PRO A 90 -40.30 -23.41 -30.80
CA PRO A 90 -39.01 -24.17 -30.71
C PRO A 90 -38.01 -24.14 -31.91
N SER A 91 -36.86 -24.83 -31.68
CA SER A 91 -36.00 -25.61 -32.62
C SER A 91 -34.86 -24.84 -33.33
N ARG A 92 -33.60 -25.30 -33.39
CA ARG A 92 -33.12 -26.62 -33.84
C ARG A 92 -31.69 -26.91 -33.33
N ALA A 93 -31.45 -28.17 -32.97
CA ALA A 93 -30.23 -28.66 -32.35
C ALA A 93 -28.98 -28.64 -33.25
N LYS A 94 -27.85 -28.23 -32.68
CA LYS A 94 -26.51 -28.76 -33.03
C LYS A 94 -25.79 -29.15 -31.75
N LYS A 95 -25.63 -30.47 -31.55
CA LYS A 95 -24.79 -31.07 -30.50
C LYS A 95 -23.35 -30.53 -30.62
N LYS A 96 -22.91 -29.75 -29.64
CA LYS A 96 -21.51 -29.68 -29.23
C LYS A 96 -21.44 -30.15 -27.79
N SER A 97 -20.68 -31.22 -27.58
CA SER A 97 -20.43 -31.76 -26.25
C SER A 97 -19.61 -30.78 -25.41
N LYS A 98 -19.75 -30.95 -24.09
CA LYS A 98 -18.74 -30.79 -23.02
C LYS A 98 -18.83 -29.55 -22.12
N ARG A 99 -19.17 -29.92 -20.87
CA ARG A 99 -18.85 -29.34 -19.56
C ARG A 99 -19.75 -28.18 -19.13
N GLY A 100 -20.66 -28.50 -18.19
CA GLY A 100 -21.32 -27.52 -17.33
C GLY A 100 -20.31 -26.68 -16.53
N PRO A 101 -20.76 -25.72 -15.70
CA PRO A 101 -19.89 -24.83 -14.95
C PRO A 101 -19.17 -25.66 -13.89
N ARG A 102 -18.04 -26.23 -14.28
CA ARG A 102 -17.19 -27.03 -13.43
C ARG A 102 -16.35 -26.04 -12.64
N GLY A 103 -16.80 -25.65 -11.45
CA GLY A 103 -15.89 -25.40 -10.35
C GLY A 103 -15.19 -26.73 -10.11
N GLU A 104 -14.10 -26.97 -10.83
CA GLU A 104 -13.39 -28.23 -10.82
C GLU A 104 -12.59 -28.28 -9.52
N ALA A 105 -12.42 -29.47 -8.93
CA ALA A 105 -11.69 -29.72 -7.68
C ALA A 105 -10.19 -29.30 -7.70
N GLY A 106 -9.77 -28.48 -8.67
CA GLY A 106 -8.44 -27.92 -8.82
C GLY A 106 -8.37 -26.38 -8.74
N ASP A 107 -9.48 -25.67 -8.51
CA ASP A 107 -9.46 -24.23 -8.26
C ASP A 107 -9.13 -23.96 -6.78
N VAL A 108 -8.27 -22.97 -6.51
CA VAL A 108 -7.92 -22.55 -5.15
C VAL A 108 -9.08 -21.79 -4.49
N ASP A 109 -9.77 -20.95 -5.26
CA ASP A 109 -10.93 -20.18 -4.80
C ASP A 109 -11.71 -19.59 -6.00
N GLU A 110 -12.95 -19.16 -5.75
CA GLU A 110 -13.74 -18.36 -6.68
C GLU A 110 -13.98 -16.98 -6.07
N ILE A 111 -13.50 -15.93 -6.74
CA ILE A 111 -13.44 -14.60 -6.15
C ILE A 111 -14.09 -13.52 -6.98
N GLN A 112 -14.53 -12.47 -6.29
CA GLN A 112 -14.99 -11.22 -6.87
C GLN A 112 -14.10 -10.05 -6.40
N PHE A 113 -13.69 -9.20 -7.35
CA PHE A 113 -12.81 -8.05 -7.07
C PHE A 113 -12.97 -6.93 -8.08
N SER A 114 -12.47 -5.74 -7.74
CA SER A 114 -12.47 -4.56 -8.61
C SER A 114 -11.16 -4.44 -9.40
N TYR A 115 -11.24 -4.30 -10.73
CA TYR A 115 -10.08 -4.24 -11.62
C TYR A 115 -10.19 -3.09 -12.63
N PRO A 116 -9.11 -2.36 -12.94
CA PRO A 116 -9.15 -1.23 -13.87
C PRO A 116 -9.60 -1.68 -15.25
N LYS A 117 -10.43 -0.85 -15.90
CA LYS A 117 -10.79 -1.02 -17.30
C LYS A 117 -9.58 -0.84 -18.22
N ARG A 118 -9.70 -1.30 -19.46
CA ARG A 118 -8.61 -1.26 -20.46
C ARG A 118 -8.29 0.16 -20.90
N ASP A 119 -9.29 1.02 -20.94
CA ASP A 119 -9.21 2.47 -21.21
C ASP A 119 -8.52 3.26 -20.09
N GLY A 120 -8.21 2.61 -18.96
CA GLY A 120 -7.60 3.25 -17.78
C GLY A 120 -8.57 4.09 -16.95
N LEU A 121 -9.82 4.25 -17.39
CA LEU A 121 -10.82 5.09 -16.75
C LEU A 121 -11.82 4.24 -15.96
N GLY A 122 -11.63 4.22 -14.65
CA GLY A 122 -12.50 3.54 -13.70
C GLY A 122 -12.25 2.03 -13.60
N TYR A 123 -13.16 1.37 -12.89
CA TYR A 123 -13.01 -0.02 -12.50
C TYR A 123 -14.23 -0.84 -12.93
N VAL A 124 -14.00 -2.14 -13.08
CA VAL A 124 -15.03 -3.12 -13.36
C VAL A 124 -14.88 -4.28 -12.38
N THR A 125 -16.02 -4.74 -11.86
CA THR A 125 -16.08 -5.92 -11.03
C THR A 125 -15.80 -7.16 -11.90
N ARG A 126 -14.85 -7.97 -11.47
CA ARG A 126 -14.48 -9.24 -12.10
C ARG A 126 -14.83 -10.37 -11.15
N LYS A 127 -15.41 -11.41 -11.73
CA LYS A 127 -15.62 -12.71 -11.10
C LYS A 127 -14.70 -13.72 -11.77
N VAL A 128 -13.89 -14.43 -10.99
CA VAL A 128 -12.84 -15.33 -11.48
C VAL A 128 -12.76 -16.59 -10.64
N SER A 129 -12.79 -17.75 -11.30
CA SER A 129 -12.41 -19.04 -10.69
C SER A 129 -10.90 -19.20 -10.83
N VAL A 130 -10.17 -19.14 -9.72
CA VAL A 130 -8.70 -19.03 -9.69
C VAL A 130 -8.10 -20.41 -9.45
N TRP A 131 -7.06 -20.77 -10.21
CA TRP A 131 -6.31 -22.03 -10.03
C TRP A 131 -4.81 -21.81 -9.79
N ALA A 132 -4.29 -20.61 -10.04
CA ALA A 132 -2.87 -20.28 -9.84
C ALA A 132 -2.73 -18.89 -9.25
N VAL A 133 -1.87 -18.76 -8.24
CA VAL A 133 -1.52 -17.49 -7.59
C VAL A 133 -0.03 -17.50 -7.28
N ASP A 134 0.66 -16.41 -7.63
CA ASP A 134 2.06 -16.15 -7.27
C ASP A 134 2.21 -14.83 -6.49
N ALA A 135 3.42 -14.29 -6.42
CA ALA A 135 3.73 -13.05 -5.73
C ALA A 135 3.06 -11.80 -6.34
N ASP A 136 2.89 -11.75 -7.66
CA ASP A 136 2.49 -10.56 -8.42
C ASP A 136 1.23 -10.75 -9.29
N TYR A 137 0.86 -11.99 -9.59
CA TYR A 137 -0.20 -12.39 -10.52
C TYR A 137 -1.07 -13.53 -9.99
N MET A 138 -2.24 -13.66 -10.60
CA MET A 138 -3.11 -14.82 -10.47
C MET A 138 -3.71 -15.18 -11.83
N GLU A 139 -3.98 -16.47 -12.05
CA GLU A 139 -4.66 -16.99 -13.24
C GLU A 139 -5.96 -17.68 -12.87
N GLY A 140 -6.93 -17.47 -13.74
CA GLY A 140 -8.22 -18.10 -13.57
C GLY A 140 -9.12 -17.94 -14.77
N TYR A 141 -10.28 -18.57 -14.68
CA TYR A 141 -11.35 -18.43 -15.64
C TYR A 141 -12.12 -17.14 -15.34
N CYS A 142 -12.00 -16.16 -16.23
CA CYS A 142 -12.75 -14.92 -16.11
C CYS A 142 -14.17 -15.09 -16.65
N HIS A 143 -15.17 -15.07 -15.77
CA HIS A 143 -16.57 -15.28 -16.14
C HIS A 143 -17.12 -14.19 -17.08
N ALA A 144 -16.68 -12.94 -16.88
CA ALA A 144 -17.09 -11.82 -17.73
C ALA A 144 -16.49 -11.86 -19.15
N ARG A 145 -15.43 -12.64 -19.37
CA ARG A 145 -14.74 -12.76 -20.67
C ARG A 145 -14.71 -14.19 -21.20
N GLN A 146 -15.36 -15.11 -20.48
CA GLN A 146 -15.50 -16.53 -20.81
C GLN A 146 -14.19 -17.20 -21.25
N GLY A 147 -13.12 -17.00 -20.47
CA GLY A 147 -11.82 -17.61 -20.80
C GLY A 147 -10.75 -17.42 -19.74
N LYS A 148 -9.64 -18.16 -19.91
CA LYS A 148 -8.41 -18.02 -19.10
C LYS A 148 -7.88 -16.59 -19.20
N ARG A 149 -7.55 -15.99 -18.06
CA ARG A 149 -6.86 -14.70 -17.98
C ARG A 149 -5.94 -14.63 -16.79
N THR A 150 -4.90 -13.81 -16.95
CA THR A 150 -3.95 -13.45 -15.90
C THR A 150 -4.22 -12.03 -15.42
N PHE A 151 -4.25 -11.86 -14.10
CA PHE A 151 -4.54 -10.61 -13.43
C PHE A 151 -3.36 -10.22 -12.56
N SER A 152 -2.93 -8.96 -12.63
CA SER A 152 -1.91 -8.45 -11.71
C SER A 152 -2.55 -8.13 -10.36
N LEU A 153 -2.00 -8.70 -9.29
CA LEU A 153 -2.44 -8.46 -7.91
C LEU A 153 -2.34 -6.98 -7.55
N ARG A 154 -1.32 -6.27 -8.08
CA ARG A 154 -1.10 -4.84 -7.85
C ARG A 154 -2.18 -3.95 -8.47
N ARG A 155 -2.87 -4.44 -9.50
CA ARG A 155 -3.92 -3.69 -10.21
C ARG A 155 -5.30 -3.90 -9.59
N ILE A 156 -5.46 -4.89 -8.72
CA ILE A 156 -6.71 -5.11 -8.00
C ILE A 156 -6.86 -4.00 -6.95
N ARG A 157 -8.02 -3.36 -6.92
CA ARG A 157 -8.33 -2.32 -5.93
C ARG A 157 -9.28 -2.83 -4.87
N GLY A 158 -9.02 -2.39 -3.64
CA GLY A 158 -9.87 -2.69 -2.49
C GLY A 158 -9.69 -4.11 -1.97
N LYS A 159 -10.80 -4.68 -1.52
CA LYS A 159 -10.86 -6.04 -0.96
C LYS A 159 -11.29 -7.04 -2.04
N VAL A 160 -10.97 -8.30 -1.80
CA VAL A 160 -11.47 -9.45 -2.55
C VAL A 160 -12.52 -10.15 -1.71
N THR A 161 -13.60 -10.57 -2.35
CA THR A 161 -14.63 -11.40 -1.72
C THR A 161 -14.52 -12.81 -2.28
N SER A 162 -14.32 -13.82 -1.42
CA SER A 162 -14.50 -15.22 -1.81
C SER A 162 -15.99 -15.47 -1.98
N LEU A 163 -16.40 -15.95 -3.16
CA LEU A 163 -17.78 -16.33 -3.44
C LEU A 163 -18.11 -17.71 -2.88
N ARG A 164 -17.10 -18.49 -2.48
CA ARG A 164 -17.28 -19.78 -1.83
C ARG A 164 -17.57 -19.62 -0.34
N THR A 165 -16.82 -18.77 0.36
CA THR A 165 -16.97 -18.60 1.82
C THR A 165 -17.72 -17.32 2.21
N GLY A 166 -17.88 -16.36 1.29
CA GLY A 166 -18.41 -15.04 1.59
C GLY A 166 -17.42 -14.09 2.27
N GLU A 167 -16.21 -14.56 2.61
CA GLU A 167 -15.21 -13.76 3.32
C GLU A 167 -14.69 -12.60 2.47
N VAL A 168 -14.50 -11.45 3.11
CA VAL A 168 -13.98 -10.23 2.47
C VAL A 168 -12.60 -9.89 3.02
N GLN A 169 -11.55 -10.07 2.22
CA GLN A 169 -10.16 -9.95 2.65
C GLN A 169 -9.36 -8.93 1.83
N ARG A 170 -8.23 -8.45 2.37
CA ARG A 170 -7.25 -7.69 1.57
C ARG A 170 -6.55 -8.64 0.59
N ILE A 171 -6.31 -8.18 -0.65
CA ILE A 171 -5.72 -9.01 -1.72
C ILE A 171 -4.43 -9.73 -1.31
N GLY A 172 -3.53 -9.04 -0.59
CA GLY A 172 -2.27 -9.63 -0.14
C GLY A 172 -2.45 -10.79 0.85
N ARG A 173 -3.40 -10.68 1.79
CA ARG A 173 -3.70 -11.74 2.75
C ARG A 173 -4.31 -12.95 2.04
N TRP A 174 -5.29 -12.71 1.18
CA TRP A 174 -5.91 -13.76 0.37
C TRP A 174 -4.87 -14.47 -0.50
N ALA A 175 -4.03 -13.74 -1.24
CA ALA A 175 -3.04 -14.32 -2.13
C ALA A 175 -1.99 -15.15 -1.38
N SER A 176 -1.52 -14.67 -0.22
CA SER A 176 -0.59 -15.45 0.61
C SER A 176 -1.21 -16.75 1.13
N ALA A 177 -2.49 -16.74 1.52
CA ALA A 177 -3.18 -17.96 1.93
C ALA A 177 -3.35 -18.95 0.77
N MET A 178 -3.76 -18.47 -0.42
CA MET A 178 -3.94 -19.32 -1.59
C MET A 178 -2.62 -19.99 -2.05
N ARG A 179 -1.49 -19.30 -1.93
CA ARG A 179 -0.17 -19.86 -2.28
C ARG A 179 0.24 -21.08 -1.47
N LEU A 180 -0.30 -21.23 -0.26
CA LEU A 180 0.00 -22.35 0.63
C LEU A 180 -0.89 -23.56 0.36
N LEU A 181 -1.95 -23.41 -0.44
CA LEU A 181 -2.85 -24.51 -0.72
C LEU A 181 -2.20 -25.51 -1.70
N PRO A 182 -2.37 -26.82 -1.49
CA PRO A 182 -1.75 -27.86 -2.32
C PRO A 182 -2.27 -27.88 -3.76
N ASN A 183 -3.44 -27.31 -4.02
CA ASN A 183 -4.04 -27.20 -5.35
C ASN A 183 -3.63 -25.91 -6.09
N ASN A 184 -2.78 -25.06 -5.51
CA ASN A 184 -2.25 -23.88 -6.20
C ASN A 184 -1.26 -24.27 -7.30
N ARG A 185 -1.58 -23.92 -8.55
CA ARG A 185 -0.72 -24.14 -9.72
C ARG A 185 0.24 -22.98 -9.95
N ILE A 186 1.18 -23.18 -10.88
CA ILE A 186 2.13 -22.15 -11.33
C ILE A 186 1.43 -21.20 -12.31
N VAL A 187 1.64 -19.89 -12.15
CA VAL A 187 1.21 -18.86 -13.09
C VAL A 187 2.08 -18.94 -14.35
N THR A 188 1.48 -18.99 -15.53
CA THR A 188 2.15 -19.29 -16.82
C THR A 188 2.24 -18.08 -17.77
N ASP A 189 1.26 -17.17 -17.72
CA ASP A 189 1.09 -16.06 -18.67
C ASP A 189 1.36 -14.67 -18.04
N GLY A 190 1.99 -14.62 -16.85
CA GLY A 190 2.43 -13.38 -16.21
C GLY A 190 3.66 -12.77 -16.90
N ALA A 191 3.74 -11.44 -17.00
CA ALA A 191 4.94 -10.79 -17.54
C ALA A 191 6.15 -11.13 -16.65
N SER A 192 7.12 -11.83 -17.25
CA SER A 192 8.28 -12.50 -16.64
C SER A 192 7.95 -13.77 -15.84
N HIS A 193 7.56 -14.84 -16.56
CA HIS A 193 7.87 -16.19 -16.14
C HIS A 193 9.41 -16.36 -16.12
N ARG A 194 10.09 -15.91 -15.05
CA ARG A 194 11.33 -16.61 -14.68
C ARG A 194 10.86 -17.96 -14.20
N SER A 195 11.01 -18.96 -15.06
CA SER A 195 10.87 -20.36 -14.68
C SER A 195 11.61 -20.56 -13.36
N VAL A 196 10.87 -20.73 -12.27
CA VAL A 196 11.39 -21.40 -11.09
C VAL A 196 11.60 -22.82 -11.57
N GLY A 197 12.80 -23.09 -12.08
CA GLY A 197 13.22 -24.44 -12.35
C GLY A 197 12.93 -25.26 -11.10
N ILE A 198 12.40 -26.46 -11.30
CA ILE A 198 12.42 -27.50 -10.29
C ILE A 198 13.91 -27.78 -10.05
N ASN A 199 14.55 -26.98 -9.21
CA ASN A 199 15.76 -27.38 -8.55
C ASN A 199 15.29 -28.43 -7.55
N VAL A 200 15.47 -29.70 -7.92
CA VAL A 200 15.65 -30.78 -6.95
C VAL A 200 16.65 -30.24 -5.96
N TYR A 201 16.20 -29.77 -4.80
CA TYR A 201 17.03 -29.02 -3.86
C TYR A 201 18.26 -29.86 -3.49
N PRO A 202 19.47 -29.51 -3.98
CA PRO A 202 20.67 -29.94 -3.31
C PRO A 202 20.71 -29.10 -2.04
N MET A 203 20.51 -29.75 -0.89
CA MET A 203 20.83 -29.14 0.40
C MET A 203 22.30 -28.73 0.37
N GLY A 204 22.58 -27.46 0.09
CA GLY A 204 23.95 -27.05 -0.18
C GLY A 204 24.13 -25.59 -0.58
N ARG A 205 24.10 -24.73 0.43
CA ARG A 205 24.80 -23.43 0.53
C ARG A 205 24.20 -22.19 -0.18
N THR A 206 23.50 -21.42 0.67
CA THR A 206 23.67 -19.98 0.92
C THR A 206 23.46 -18.98 -0.22
N ASN A 207 22.20 -18.63 -0.45
CA ASN A 207 21.81 -17.22 -0.54
C ASN A 207 20.46 -17.02 0.18
N GLN A 208 20.46 -17.26 1.49
CA GLN A 208 19.42 -16.71 2.35
C GLN A 208 19.61 -15.20 2.31
N LYS A 209 18.70 -14.47 1.65
CA LYS A 209 18.42 -13.10 2.10
C LYS A 209 17.82 -13.26 3.50
N GLN A 210 18.71 -13.25 4.48
CA GLN A 210 18.47 -13.30 5.91
C GLN A 210 17.26 -12.43 6.24
N TRP A 211 16.22 -12.98 6.85
CA TRP A 211 15.14 -12.18 7.40
C TRP A 211 15.75 -11.23 8.42
N GLN A 212 15.85 -9.95 8.05
CA GLN A 212 16.39 -8.92 8.93
C GLN A 212 15.30 -8.52 9.90
N THR A 213 15.54 -8.72 11.19
CA THR A 213 14.64 -8.32 12.27
C THR A 213 14.25 -6.85 12.12
N ALA A 214 12.96 -6.57 11.95
CA ALA A 214 12.42 -5.22 11.82
C ALA A 214 12.17 -4.62 13.20
N ALA A 215 12.97 -3.60 13.55
CA ALA A 215 12.98 -2.98 14.87
C ALA A 215 12.47 -1.54 14.84
N TYR A 216 11.75 -1.13 15.88
CA TYR A 216 11.36 0.26 16.11
C TYR A 216 11.71 0.69 17.53
N PHE A 217 12.29 1.88 17.68
CA PHE A 217 12.69 2.45 18.97
C PHE A 217 11.69 3.52 19.40
N VAL A 218 11.11 3.36 20.59
CA VAL A 218 10.17 4.32 21.19
C VAL A 218 10.69 4.77 22.55
N GLY A 219 10.42 6.03 22.92
CA GLY A 219 10.65 6.47 24.30
C GLY A 219 12.11 6.79 24.64
N PHE A 220 12.95 7.03 23.62
CA PHE A 220 14.34 7.45 23.76
C PHE A 220 14.52 8.90 23.31
N ARG A 221 15.45 9.61 23.96
CA ARG A 221 15.93 10.92 23.47
C ARG A 221 16.71 10.73 22.17
N ASP A 222 16.74 11.75 21.32
CA ASP A 222 17.31 11.66 19.96
C ASP A 222 18.75 11.16 19.93
N THR A 223 19.61 11.65 20.83
CA THR A 223 21.02 11.23 20.93
C THR A 223 21.13 9.73 21.23
N LYS A 224 20.38 9.26 22.21
CA LYS A 224 20.38 7.85 22.64
C LYS A 224 19.76 6.95 21.58
N ARG A 225 18.64 7.37 20.99
CA ARG A 225 17.98 6.67 19.87
C ARG A 225 18.93 6.48 18.70
N CYS A 226 19.66 7.52 18.30
CA CYS A 226 20.61 7.45 17.20
C CYS A 226 21.70 6.39 17.42
N VAL A 227 22.22 6.30 18.64
CA VAL A 227 23.21 5.27 19.03
C VAL A 227 22.61 3.87 18.91
N LEU A 228 21.44 3.63 19.49
CA LEU A 228 20.79 2.33 19.49
C LEU A 228 20.39 1.87 18.08
N GLU A 229 19.87 2.79 17.26
CA GLU A 229 19.56 2.49 15.86
C GLU A 229 20.82 2.16 15.05
N SER A 230 21.95 2.82 15.35
CA SER A 230 23.23 2.53 14.69
C SER A 230 23.76 1.16 15.09
N MET A 231 23.62 0.76 16.36
CA MET A 231 23.94 -0.59 16.83
C MET A 231 23.07 -1.65 16.14
N ALA A 232 21.75 -1.41 16.05
CA ALA A 232 20.83 -2.32 15.37
C ALA A 232 21.19 -2.47 13.87
N ARG A 233 21.49 -1.37 13.18
CA ARG A 233 21.92 -1.39 11.78
C ARG A 233 23.23 -2.16 11.61
N ALA A 234 24.19 -1.97 12.52
CA ALA A 234 25.46 -2.69 12.50
C ALA A 234 25.28 -4.20 12.70
N ALA A 235 24.31 -4.61 13.52
CA ALA A 235 23.91 -6.01 13.70
C ALA A 235 23.01 -6.56 12.57
N GLY A 236 22.81 -5.81 11.48
CA GLY A 236 22.01 -6.24 10.33
C GLY A 236 20.50 -6.17 10.52
N TRP A 237 20.01 -5.49 11.57
CA TRP A 237 18.57 -5.30 11.81
C TRP A 237 18.03 -4.15 10.96
N GLN A 238 16.75 -4.26 10.60
CA GLN A 238 16.04 -3.23 9.84
C GLN A 238 15.33 -2.24 10.76
N VAL A 239 15.96 -1.08 10.98
CA VAL A 239 15.37 0.01 11.77
C VAL A 239 14.26 0.72 10.99
N ARG A 240 13.08 0.85 11.61
CA ARG A 240 11.94 1.61 11.09
C ARG A 240 11.83 2.98 11.74
N GLY A 241 11.31 3.97 11.01
CA GLY A 241 11.05 5.31 11.53
C GLY A 241 9.70 5.48 12.23
N GLY A 242 8.85 4.44 12.25
CA GLY A 242 7.50 4.53 12.81
C GLY A 242 6.90 3.17 13.15
N PHE A 243 5.89 3.21 14.02
CA PHE A 243 5.13 2.04 14.44
C PHE A 243 4.30 1.47 13.28
N SER A 244 4.44 0.17 12.99
CA SER A 244 3.69 -0.52 11.95
C SER A 244 3.48 -2.00 12.29
N GLY A 245 2.50 -2.64 11.66
CA GLY A 245 2.21 -4.06 11.88
C GLY A 245 3.17 -5.04 11.19
N SER A 246 4.22 -4.54 10.55
CA SER A 246 5.31 -5.35 9.98
C SER A 246 6.58 -5.26 10.84
N LEU A 247 6.43 -4.89 12.11
CA LEU A 247 7.52 -4.87 13.09
C LEU A 247 7.60 -6.23 13.75
N ASP A 248 8.83 -6.70 13.94
CA ASP A 248 9.09 -7.91 14.71
C ASP A 248 9.33 -7.54 16.18
N ILE A 249 10.04 -6.43 16.43
CA ILE A 249 10.46 -5.99 17.76
C ILE A 249 10.20 -4.49 17.97
N LEU A 250 9.63 -4.16 19.13
CA LEU A 250 9.54 -2.80 19.68
C LEU A 250 10.53 -2.68 20.85
N ILE A 251 11.50 -1.77 20.74
CA ILE A 251 12.43 -1.46 21.83
C ILE A 251 11.88 -0.27 22.60
N ALA A 252 11.52 -0.51 23.86
CA ALA A 252 10.91 0.47 24.74
C ALA A 252 11.95 1.16 25.63
N GLY A 253 12.02 2.49 25.50
CA GLY A 253 12.80 3.37 26.36
C GLY A 253 11.99 3.92 27.53
N PRO A 254 12.64 4.68 28.44
CA PRO A 254 12.02 5.17 29.68
C PRO A 254 10.85 6.14 29.46
N LEU A 255 10.76 6.77 28.27
CA LEU A 255 9.67 7.68 27.90
C LEU A 255 8.61 7.00 27.02
N ALA A 256 8.60 5.66 26.94
CA ALA A 256 7.65 4.95 26.10
C ALA A 256 6.23 5.07 26.68
N GLY A 257 5.28 5.47 25.82
CA GLY A 257 3.88 5.58 26.23
C GLY A 257 3.18 4.22 26.25
N ASN A 258 2.40 3.95 27.31
CA ASN A 258 1.65 2.70 27.49
C ASN A 258 0.76 2.33 26.30
N VAL A 259 0.20 3.33 25.59
CA VAL A 259 -0.63 3.10 24.40
C VAL A 259 0.11 2.35 23.30
N GLN A 260 1.40 2.63 23.08
CA GLN A 260 2.18 1.93 22.04
C GLN A 260 2.60 0.53 22.49
N LEU A 261 2.86 0.35 23.78
CA LEU A 261 3.21 -0.95 24.37
C LEU A 261 2.02 -1.92 24.30
N SER A 262 0.85 -1.52 24.81
CA SER A 262 -0.36 -2.33 24.74
C SER A 262 -0.78 -2.63 23.29
N LYS A 263 -0.55 -1.68 22.38
CA LYS A 263 -0.79 -1.90 20.95
C LYS A 263 0.18 -2.93 20.35
N ALA A 264 1.46 -2.88 20.71
CA ALA A 264 2.45 -3.87 20.26
C ALA A 264 2.09 -5.27 20.74
N GLU A 265 1.75 -5.40 22.03
CA GLU A 265 1.31 -6.66 22.64
C GLU A 265 0.07 -7.22 21.93
N SER A 266 -0.95 -6.39 21.68
CA SER A 266 -2.17 -6.80 20.96
C SER A 266 -1.91 -7.27 19.52
N MET A 267 -0.80 -6.86 18.92
CA MET A 267 -0.40 -7.21 17.56
C MET A 267 0.63 -8.35 17.52
N GLY A 268 1.02 -8.90 18.67
CA GLY A 268 2.02 -9.96 18.79
C GLY A 268 3.44 -9.52 18.45
N ILE A 269 3.75 -8.22 18.63
CA ILE A 269 5.08 -7.66 18.42
C ILE A 269 5.88 -7.83 19.73
N ASP A 270 7.11 -8.35 19.65
CA ASP A 270 7.96 -8.55 20.84
C ASP A 270 8.39 -7.20 21.41
N VAL A 271 8.09 -6.95 22.69
CA VAL A 271 8.43 -5.71 23.38
C VAL A 271 9.62 -5.97 24.29
N ILE A 272 10.75 -5.33 24.03
CA ILE A 272 11.98 -5.52 24.80
C ILE A 272 12.50 -4.22 25.39
N SER A 273 13.20 -4.32 26.52
CA SER A 273 13.88 -3.19 27.16
C SER A 273 15.19 -2.83 26.44
N GLU A 274 15.74 -1.65 26.73
CA GLU A 274 17.07 -1.26 26.24
C GLU A 274 18.16 -2.29 26.63
N SER A 275 18.14 -2.78 27.87
CA SER A 275 19.11 -3.77 28.36
C SER A 275 19.01 -5.10 27.62
N ASP A 276 17.80 -5.56 27.34
CA ASP A 276 17.59 -6.81 26.60
C ASP A 276 18.02 -6.67 25.14
N PHE A 277 17.78 -5.51 24.54
CA PHE A 277 18.28 -5.18 23.21
C PHE A 277 19.81 -5.25 23.17
N ILE A 278 20.51 -4.60 24.10
CA ILE A 278 21.97 -4.60 24.16
C ILE A 278 22.50 -6.03 24.31
N ARG A 279 21.89 -6.84 25.19
CA ARG A 279 22.27 -8.25 25.37
C ARG A 279 22.10 -9.05 24.07
N ARG A 280 20.96 -8.93 23.38
CA ARG A 280 20.70 -9.63 22.12
C ARG A 280 21.67 -9.25 21.00
N ILE A 281 22.12 -8.00 20.96
CA ILE A 281 23.09 -7.52 19.96
C ILE A 281 24.52 -7.97 20.31
N ALA A 282 24.85 -8.14 21.58
CA ALA A 282 26.16 -8.64 22.00
C ALA A 282 26.32 -10.16 21.82
N GLU A 283 25.23 -10.91 21.84
CA GLU A 283 25.20 -12.38 21.71
C GLU A 283 25.09 -12.89 20.26
N GLY A 284 24.76 -12.00 19.30
CA GLY A 284 24.56 -12.33 17.89
C GLY A 284 25.68 -11.82 16.99
#